data_AF-A0AAW5QR05-F1
#
_entry.id   AF-A0AAW5QR05-F1
#
_cell.length_a   1.000
_cell.length_b   1.000
_cell.length_c   1.000
_cell.angle_alpha   90.00
_cell.angle_beta   90.00
_cell.angle_gamma   90.00
#
_symmetry.space_group_name_H-M   'P 1'
#
loop_
_entity.id
_entity.type
_entity.pdbx_description
1 polymer ?
#
loop_
_entity_poly.entity_id
_entity_poly.type
_entity_poly.pdbx_seq_one_letter_code
_entity_poly.pdbx_strand_id
1 'polypeptide(L)' 'MSETIAARIVAVQSQLNAVHTELRALAELVNMFDADTLDADTETSVREVIDSLADAGLALNGADEPLSTAAHHARLLP' A
#
# COMPACT_ATOMS: atom_id res chain seq x y z
N MET A 1 26.69 -11.95 3.60
CA MET A 1 26.09 -10.67 4.08
C MET A 1 25.14 -10.09 3.03
N SER A 2 25.53 -10.13 1.75
CA SER A 2 24.68 -9.89 0.56
C SER A 2 23.33 -10.63 0.60
N GLU A 3 23.33 -11.94 0.87
CA GLU A 3 22.12 -12.76 1.08
C GLU A 3 21.16 -12.18 2.14
N THR A 4 21.71 -11.70 3.26
CA THR A 4 20.92 -11.10 4.35
C THR A 4 20.28 -9.77 3.95
N ILE A 5 20.98 -8.96 3.14
CA ILE A 5 20.45 -7.69 2.63
C ILE A 5 19.32 -7.97 1.64
N ALA A 6 19.54 -8.87 0.68
CA ALA A 6 18.51 -9.27 -0.28
C ALA A 6 17.26 -9.83 0.42
N ALA A 7 17.44 -10.69 1.43
CA ALA A 7 16.33 -11.24 2.23
C ALA A 7 15.55 -10.14 2.96
N ARG A 8 16.23 -9.12 3.52
CA ARG A 8 15.55 -7.99 4.14
C ARG A 8 14.77 -7.14 3.14
N ILE A 9 15.29 -6.93 1.93
CA ILE A 9 14.57 -6.18 0.89
C ILE A 9 13.30 -6.92 0.47
N VAL A 10 13.37 -8.25 0.27
CA VAL A 10 12.19 -9.09 -0.02
C VAL A 10 11.18 -9.07 1.14
N ALA A 11 11.65 -9.07 2.38
CA ALA A 11 10.76 -8.96 3.54
C ALA A 11 10.01 -7.62 3.58
N VAL A 12 10.67 -6.51 3.25
CA VAL A 12 10.03 -5.19 3.12
C VAL A 12 8.99 -5.19 2.00
N GLN A 13 9.31 -5.77 0.84
CA GLN A 13 8.37 -5.91 -0.28
C GLN A 13 7.09 -6.66 0.14
N SER A 14 7.24 -7.77 0.87
CA SER A 14 6.10 -8.54 1.41
C SER A 14 5.25 -7.70 2.39
N GLN A 15 5.88 -6.92 3.26
CA GLN A 15 5.19 -6.02 4.18
C GLN A 15 4.40 -4.93 3.45
N LEU A 16 4.96 -4.32 2.41
CA LEU A 16 4.27 -3.30 1.63
C LEU A 16 3.06 -3.88 0.88
N ASN A 17 3.17 -5.10 0.35
CA ASN A 17 2.04 -5.80 -0.27
C ASN A 17 0.92 -6.12 0.74
N ALA A 18 1.28 -6.50 1.97
CA ALA A 18 0.31 -6.68 3.04
C ALA A 18 -0.42 -5.36 3.36
N VAL A 19 0.34 -4.25 3.51
CA VAL A 19 -0.25 -2.93 3.74
C VAL A 19 -1.16 -2.51 2.58
N HIS A 20 -0.77 -2.71 1.32
CA HIS A 20 -1.60 -2.40 0.16
C HIS A 20 -2.93 -3.17 0.17
N THR A 21 -2.88 -4.44 0.56
CA THR A 21 -4.09 -5.28 0.72
C THR A 21 -5.01 -4.75 1.81
N GLU A 22 -4.45 -4.36 2.96
CA GLU A 22 -5.22 -3.79 4.07
C GLU A 22 -5.82 -2.43 3.73
N LEU A 23 -5.09 -1.55 3.04
CA LEU A 23 -5.61 -0.26 2.59
C LEU A 23 -6.82 -0.42 1.66
N ARG A 24 -6.77 -1.42 0.77
CA ARG A 24 -7.90 -1.77 -0.08
C ARG A 24 -9.09 -2.25 0.75
N ALA A 25 -8.88 -3.13 1.72
CA ALA A 25 -9.94 -3.60 2.61
C ALA A 25 -10.58 -2.45 3.40
N LEU A 26 -9.77 -1.51 3.89
CA LEU A 26 -10.26 -0.30 4.56
C LEU A 26 -11.11 0.57 3.63
N ALA A 27 -10.68 0.78 2.39
CA ALA A 27 -11.46 1.53 1.41
C ALA A 27 -12.81 0.85 1.11
N GLU A 28 -12.83 -0.48 1.02
CA GLU A 28 -14.06 -1.26 0.85
C GLU A 28 -15.00 -1.12 2.06
N LEU A 29 -14.48 -1.13 3.30
CA LEU A 29 -15.26 -0.90 4.52
C LEU A 29 -15.88 0.51 4.56
N VAL A 30 -15.10 1.53 4.16
CA VAL A 30 -15.59 2.91 4.09
C VAL A 30 -16.64 3.06 2.98
N ASN A 31 -16.46 2.36 1.85
CA ASN A 31 -17.44 2.36 0.77
C ASN A 31 -18.75 1.64 1.11
N MET A 32 -18.83 0.90 2.23
CA MET A 32 -20.07 0.30 2.70
C MET A 32 -21.00 1.28 3.43
N PHE A 33 -20.56 2.51 3.73
CA PHE A 33 -21.45 3.53 4.26
C PHE A 33 -22.50 3.89 3.21
N ASP A 34 -23.78 3.73 3.56
CA ASP A 34 -24.89 4.02 2.66
C ASP A 34 -25.02 5.53 2.45
N ALA A 35 -24.68 5.98 1.24
CA ALA A 35 -24.70 7.39 0.85
C ALA A 35 -26.08 8.04 1.06
N ASP A 36 -27.16 7.28 0.94
CA ASP A 36 -28.53 7.79 1.14
C ASP A 36 -28.84 8.07 2.63
N THR A 37 -27.97 7.64 3.55
CA THR A 37 -28.11 7.86 5.00
C THR A 37 -27.16 8.90 5.57
N LEU A 38 -26.19 9.37 4.77
CA LEU A 38 -25.19 10.33 5.20
C LEU A 38 -25.67 11.76 4.97
N ASP A 39 -25.26 12.67 5.85
CA ASP A 39 -25.31 14.09 5.53
C ASP A 39 -24.15 14.47 4.59
N ALA A 40 -24.26 15.64 3.95
CA ALA A 40 -23.32 16.09 2.93
C ALA A 40 -21.87 16.26 3.45
N ASP A 41 -21.70 16.62 4.72
CA ASP A 41 -20.38 16.80 5.34
C ASP A 41 -19.71 15.43 5.59
N THR A 42 -20.50 14.45 6.03
CA THR A 42 -20.05 13.08 6.24
C THR A 42 -19.76 12.38 4.91
N GLU A 43 -20.58 12.57 3.88
CA GLU A 43 -20.34 12.06 2.53
C GLU A 43 -19.02 12.60 1.95
N THR A 44 -18.74 13.89 2.18
CA THR A 44 -17.47 14.52 1.77
C THR A 44 -16.28 13.87 2.51
N SER A 45 -16.40 13.68 3.82
CA SER A 45 -15.37 13.04 4.63
C SER A 45 -15.09 11.58 4.20
N VAL A 46 -16.14 10.82 3.89
CA VAL A 46 -16.05 9.44 3.36
C VAL A 46 -15.27 9.40 2.04
N ARG A 47 -15.59 10.33 1.12
CA ARG A 47 -14.89 10.45 -0.16
C ARG A 47 -13.41 10.78 0.04
N GLU A 48 -13.08 11.75 0.90
CA GLU A 48 -11.70 12.13 1.19
C GLU A 48 -10.88 10.97 1.79
N VAL A 49 -11.50 10.15 2.64
CA VAL A 49 -10.84 8.94 3.19
C VAL A 49 -10.54 7.93 2.08
N ILE A 50 -11.52 7.63 1.20
CA ILE A 50 -11.32 6.71 0.08
C ILE A 50 -10.21 7.21 -0.86
N ASP A 51 -10.23 8.50 -1.21
CA ASP A 51 -9.22 9.12 -2.07
C ASP A 51 -7.81 9.04 -1.44
N SER A 52 -7.71 9.36 -0.15
CA SER A 52 -6.44 9.26 0.59
C SER A 52 -5.90 7.82 0.68
N LEU A 53 -6.78 6.83 0.84
CA LEU A 53 -6.40 5.41 0.84
C LEU A 53 -5.97 4.95 -0.55
N ALA A 54 -6.61 5.43 -1.60
CA ALA A 54 -6.24 5.15 -2.99
C ALA A 54 -4.87 5.75 -3.34
N ASP A 55 -4.60 7.00 -2.94
CA ASP A 55 -3.31 7.66 -3.11
C ASP A 55 -2.18 6.91 -2.38
N ALA A 56 -2.44 6.47 -1.15
CA ALA A 56 -1.50 5.62 -0.41
C ALA A 56 -1.24 4.29 -1.13
N GLY A 57 -2.27 3.65 -1.68
CA GLY A 57 -2.14 2.44 -2.48
C GLY A 57 -1.27 2.63 -3.73
N LEU A 58 -1.48 3.74 -4.45
CA LEU A 58 -0.68 4.11 -5.62
C LEU A 58 0.80 4.32 -5.26
N ALA A 59 1.08 5.03 -4.17
CA ALA A 59 2.44 5.25 -3.69
C ALA A 59 3.16 3.95 -3.34
N LEU A 60 2.46 2.99 -2.71
CA LEU A 60 3.00 1.67 -2.39
C LEU A 60 3.28 0.83 -3.65
N ASN A 61 2.37 0.86 -4.62
CA ASN A 61 2.55 0.15 -5.88
C ASN A 61 3.79 0.64 -6.65
N GLY A 62 4.09 1.95 -6.58
CA GLY A 62 5.30 2.54 -7.15
C GLY A 62 6.63 2.08 -6.51
N ALA A 63 6.59 1.44 -5.34
CA ALA A 63 7.79 0.98 -4.63
C ALA A 63 8.23 -0.44 -5.00
N ASP A 64 7.38 -1.23 -5.66
CA ASP A 64 7.62 -2.66 -5.90
C ASP A 64 8.79 -2.94 -6.87
N GLU A 65 8.81 -2.25 -8.01
CA GLU A 65 9.88 -2.39 -9.01
C GLU A 65 11.25 -1.94 -8.47
N PRO A 66 11.40 -0.76 -7.84
CA PRO A 66 12.66 -0.37 -7.22
C PRO A 66 13.18 -1.36 -6.17
N LEU A 67 12.30 -1.94 -5.35
CA LEU A 67 12.68 -2.94 -4.33
C LEU A 67 13.13 -4.26 -4.97
N SER A 68 12.46 -4.71 -6.03
CA SER A 68 12.88 -5.87 -6.81
C SER A 68 14.28 -5.67 -7.42
N THR A 69 14.51 -4.51 -8.04
CA THR A 69 15.82 -4.14 -8.59
C THR A 69 16.89 -4.04 -7.51
N ALA A 70 16.59 -3.44 -6.36
CA ALA A 70 17.51 -3.36 -5.22
C ALA A 70 17.85 -4.75 -4.66
N ALA A 71 16.88 -5.66 -4.55
CA ALA A 71 17.10 -7.02 -4.10
C ALA A 71 18.01 -7.79 -5.07
N HIS A 72 17.82 -7.61 -6.38
CA HIS A 72 18.69 -8.17 -7.41
C HIS A 72 20.14 -7.68 -7.23
N HIS A 73 20.35 -6.37 -7.13
CA HIS A 73 21.68 -5.81 -6.94
C HIS A 73 22.32 -6.18 -5.61
N ALA A 74 21.54 -6.30 -4.53
CA ALA A 74 22.04 -6.73 -3.23
C ALA A 74 22.66 -8.14 -3.27
N ARG A 75 22.17 -9.04 -4.13
CA ARG A 75 22.72 -10.39 -4.33
C ARG A 75 24.06 -10.40 -5.06
N LEU A 76 24.38 -9.32 -5.80
CA LEU A 76 25.64 -9.17 -6.52
C LEU A 76 26.75 -8.54 -5.67
N LEU A 77 26.43 -8.14 -4.43
CA LEU A 77 27.41 -7.61 -3.50
C LEU A 77 28.37 -8.73 -3.02
N PRO A 78 29.67 -8.40 -2.85
CA PRO A 78 30.69 -9.35 -2.38
C PRO A 78 30.45 -9.83 -0.94
#